data_AF-A0A945CQL0-F1
#
_entry.id   AF-A0A945CQL0-F1
#
_cell.length_a   1.000
_cell.length_b   1.000
_cell.length_c   1.000
_cell.angle_alpha   90.00
_cell.angle_beta   90.00
_cell.angle_gamma   90.00
#
_symmetry.space_group_name_H-M   'P 1'
#
loop_
_entity.id
_entity.type
_entity.pdbx_description
1 polymer ?
#
loop_
_entity_poly.entity_id
_entity_poly.type
_entity_poly.pdbx_seq_one_letter_code
_entity_poly.pdbx_strand_id
1 'polypeptide(L)' 'MKMLVVDDSPTMRRIVVQMLKRIGYSHILEANDGREAL' A
#
# COMPACT_ATOMS: atom_id res chain seq x y z
N MET A 1 -4.83 12.15 -4.72
CA MET A 1 -5.47 11.17 -3.82
C MET A 1 -4.35 10.38 -3.14
N LYS A 2 -4.32 10.30 -1.81
CA LYS A 2 -3.34 9.47 -1.08
C LYS A 2 -4.01 8.14 -0.75
N MET A 3 -3.42 7.02 -1.15
CA MET A 3 -3.92 5.67 -0.85
C MET A 3 -3.08 5.06 0.26
N LEU A 4 -3.73 4.40 1.22
CA LEU A 4 -3.06 3.65 2.28
C LEU A 4 -3.31 2.16 2.05
N VAL A 5 -2.24 1.38 1.94
CA VAL A 5 -2.29 -0.07 1.79
C VAL A 5 -1.78 -0.69 3.09
N VAL A 6 -2.66 -1.42 3.78
CA VAL A 6 -2.37 -2.10 5.04
C VAL A 6 -2.46 -3.61 4.79
N ASP A 7 -1.35 -4.33 4.99
CA ASP A 7 -1.28 -5.78 4.86
C ASP A 7 -0.12 -6.31 5.71
N ASP A 8 -0.37 -7.36 6.51
CA ASP A 8 0.61 -7.99 7.41
C ASP A 8 1.72 -8.72 6.63
N SER A 9 1.48 -9.08 5.37
CA SER A 9 2.45 -9.74 4.50
C SER A 9 3.16 -8.71 3.60
N PRO A 10 4.50 -8.56 3.73
CA PRO A 10 5.26 -7.64 2.88
C PRO A 10 5.23 -8.04 1.40
N THR A 11 5.01 -9.32 1.09
CA THR A 11 4.88 -9.83 -0.28
C THR A 11 3.57 -9.36 -0.90
N MET A 12 2.45 -9.54 -0.19
CA MET A 12 1.13 -9.15 -0.68
C MET A 12 1.02 -7.63 -0.81
N ARG A 13 1.53 -6.88 0.17
CA ARG A 13 1.56 -5.42 0.12
C ARG A 13 2.29 -4.91 -1.11
N ARG A 14 3.46 -5.47 -1.43
CA ARG A 14 4.21 -5.13 -2.65
C ARG A 14 3.42 -5.40 -3.92
N ILE A 15 2.73 -6.55 -4.01
CA ILE A 15 1.91 -6.91 -5.17
C ILE A 15 0.82 -5.85 -5.40
N VAL A 16 0.10 -5.47 -4.33
CA VAL A 16 -0.97 -4.46 -4.40
C VAL A 16 -0.41 -3.09 -4.79
N VAL A 17 0.69 -2.65 -4.16
CA VAL A 17 1.33 -1.37 -4.48
C VAL A 17 1.80 -1.32 -5.94
N GLN A 18 2.38 -2.40 -6.46
CA GLN A 18 2.82 -2.46 -7.87
C GLN A 18 1.63 -2.42 -8.84
N MET A 19 0.51 -3.06 -8.50
CA MET A 19 -0.72 -2.96 -9.29
C MET A 19 -1.27 -1.53 -9.27
N LEU A 20 -1.33 -0.87 -8.11
CA LEU A 20 -1.77 0.52 -7.98
C LEU A 20 -0.89 1.49 -8.75
N LYS A 21 0.44 1.28 -8.74
CA LYS A 21 1.38 2.07 -9.56
C LYS A 21 1.14 1.89 -11.06
N ARG A 22 0.91 0.65 -11.51
CA ARG A 22 0.63 0.34 -12.92
C ARG A 22 -0.62 1.02 -13.46
N ILE A 23 -1.64 1.20 -12.64
CA ILE A 23 -2.89 1.88 -13.02
C ILE A 23 -2.82 3.41 -12.85
N GLY A 24 -1.65 3.96 -12.49
CA GLY A 24 -1.39 5.41 -12.49
C GLY A 24 -1.45 6.08 -11.12
N TYR A 25 -1.53 5.33 -10.01
CA TYR A 25 -1.44 5.92 -8.67
C TYR A 25 0.01 6.10 -8.25
N SER A 26 0.43 7.35 -8.05
CA SER A 26 1.78 7.73 -7.63
C SER A 26 1.92 7.90 -6.11
N HIS A 27 0.82 8.15 -5.40
CA HIS A 27 0.83 8.49 -3.97
C HIS A 27 0.22 7.37 -3.13
N ILE A 28 1.04 6.36 -2.84
CA ILE A 28 0.67 5.18 -2.05
C ILE A 28 1.54 5.16 -0.79
N LEU A 29 0.89 5.08 0.37
CA LEU A 29 1.47 4.84 1.68
C LEU A 29 1.27 3.37 2.02
N GLU A 30 2.32 2.74 2.52
CA GLU A 30 2.31 1.37 3.00
C GLU A 30 2.33 1.41 4.52
N ALA A 31 1.46 0.63 5.17
CA ALA A 31 1.53 0.38 6.60
C ALA A 31 1.59 -1.12 6.85
N ASN A 32 2.39 -1.52 7.83
CA ASN A 32 2.55 -2.92 8.23
C ASN A 32 1.50 -3.37 9.24
N ASP A 33 0.83 -2.43 9.91
CA ASP A 33 -0.22 -2.72 10.88
C ASP A 33 -1.19 -1.52 11.03
N GLY A 34 -2.28 -1.73 11.76
CA GLY A 34 -3.26 -0.68 12.05
C GLY A 34 -2.73 0.47 12.93
N ARG A 35 -1.57 0.31 13.57
CA ARG A 35 -0.93 1.35 14.40
C ARG A 35 -0.04 2.27 13.57
N GLU A 36 0.62 1.79 12.52
CA GLU A 36 1.30 2.60 11.50
C GLU A 36 0.31 3.28 10.55
N ALA A 37 -0.93 2.80 10.48
CA ALA A 37 -1.97 3.31 9.59
C ALA A 37 -2.75 4.54 10.11
N LEU A 38 -2.61 4.88 11.40
CA LEU A 38 -3.29 6.00 12.08
C LEU A 38 -2.50 7.31 11.99
#